data_AF-A0AAW2PP32-F1
#
_entry.id   AF-A0AAW2PP32-F1
#
_cell.length_a   1.000
_cell.length_b   1.000
_cell.length_c   1.000
_cell.angle_alpha   90.00
_cell.angle_beta   90.00
_cell.angle_gamma   90.00
#
_symmetry.space_group_name_H-M   'P 1'
#
loop_
_entity.id
_entity.type
_entity.pdbx_description
1 polymer ?
#
loop_
_entity_poly.entity_id
_entity_poly.type
_entity_poly.pdbx_seq_one_letter_code
_entity_poly.pdbx_strand_id
1 'polypeptide(L)'
;MSSFSSLGGSLDFDRDVPLSDRLKVFKSTNYDPESYVTTHCSNLSEKEIRHLCMHLVSLKKASAEEMRKSVYANYASFIRTSREISDLEGELVSLKNLLSSRANIIHSIADGVRVESLNDRTDYGEDAVNFEDREPTKIDKWLSQYLEDLEVLLAERRVEEALAALDEGDNVAEEARRVDR
;
A
#
# COMPACT_ATOMS: atom_id res chain seq x y z
N MET A 1 21.09 32.82 27.79
CA MET A 1 20.63 34.22 27.86
C MET A 1 20.09 34.59 26.50
N SER A 2 18.78 34.53 26.33
CA SER A 2 18.07 34.95 25.12
C SER A 2 16.99 35.91 25.58
N SER A 3 17.22 37.18 25.31
CA SER A 3 16.42 38.31 25.77
C SER A 3 15.02 38.23 25.16
N PHE A 4 14.02 37.96 25.99
CA PHE A 4 12.62 38.09 25.60
C PHE A 4 12.23 39.57 25.76
N SER A 5 12.27 40.29 24.65
CA SER A 5 11.86 41.69 24.57
C SER A 5 10.40 41.83 25.02
N SER A 6 10.23 42.64 26.08
CA SER A 6 8.96 43.18 26.59
C SER A 6 8.03 43.59 25.45
N LEU A 7 7.02 42.77 25.17
CA LEU A 7 5.97 43.08 24.20
C LEU A 7 4.87 43.91 24.88
N GLY A 8 5.23 45.15 25.21
CA GLY A 8 4.26 46.22 25.43
C GLY A 8 3.97 46.86 24.09
N GLY A 9 2.81 46.56 23.50
CA GLY A 9 2.38 47.16 22.24
C GLY A 9 1.06 46.56 21.77
N SER A 10 0.11 47.44 21.43
CA SER A 10 -1.17 47.20 20.75
C SER A 10 -1.26 45.83 20.08
N LEU A 11 -2.20 44.98 20.52
CA LEU A 11 -2.52 43.74 19.84
C LEU A 11 -3.16 44.07 18.48
N ASP A 12 -2.31 44.25 17.48
CA ASP A 12 -2.70 44.38 16.09
C ASP A 12 -3.10 42.99 15.56
N PHE A 13 -4.29 42.53 15.96
CA PHE A 13 -4.91 41.30 15.45
C PHE A 13 -5.17 41.33 13.94
N ASP A 14 -4.99 42.50 13.32
CA ASP A 14 -5.30 42.82 11.93
C ASP A 14 -4.06 42.94 11.03
N ARG A 15 -2.89 42.45 11.47
CA ARG A 15 -1.75 42.36 10.55
C ARG A 15 -2.10 41.44 9.38
N ASP A 16 -1.73 41.86 8.17
CA ASP A 16 -1.77 41.10 6.90
C ASP A 16 -0.81 39.90 6.89
N VAL A 17 -0.89 39.06 7.91
CA VAL A 17 -0.10 37.84 8.03
C VAL A 17 -0.91 36.69 7.41
N PRO A 18 -0.29 35.78 6.64
CA PRO A 18 -0.99 34.62 6.10
C PRO A 18 -1.65 33.78 7.22
N LEU A 19 -2.80 33.18 6.89
CA LEU A 19 -3.59 32.38 7.84
C LEU A 19 -2.77 31.28 8.53
N SER A 20 -1.81 30.68 7.82
CA SER A 20 -0.94 29.63 8.37
C SER A 20 -0.12 30.12 9.58
N ASP A 21 0.40 31.34 9.51
CA ASP A 21 1.20 31.93 10.59
C ASP A 21 0.33 32.32 11.77
N ARG A 22 -0.88 32.82 11.52
CA ARG A 22 -1.88 33.08 12.59
C ARG A 22 -2.28 31.79 13.32
N LEU A 23 -2.29 30.67 12.61
CA LEU A 23 -2.60 29.35 13.17
C LEU A 23 -1.40 28.65 13.82
N LYS A 24 -0.18 29.16 13.63
CA LYS A 24 1.06 28.47 14.04
C LYS A 24 1.11 28.17 15.54
N VAL A 25 0.68 29.10 16.38
CA VAL A 25 0.64 28.94 17.84
C VAL A 25 -0.29 27.79 18.24
N PHE A 26 -1.44 27.68 17.57
CA PHE A 26 -2.47 26.65 17.84
C PHE A 26 -2.14 25.27 17.27
N LYS A 27 -1.19 25.18 16.34
CA LYS A 27 -0.75 23.91 15.74
C LYS A 27 0.42 23.26 16.50
N SER A 28 0.93 23.91 17.55
CA SER A 28 2.04 23.37 18.32
C SER A 28 1.62 22.15 19.14
N THR A 29 2.47 21.13 19.19
CA THR A 29 2.22 19.89 19.94
C THR A 29 2.17 20.09 21.46
N ASN A 30 2.76 21.18 21.95
CA ASN A 30 2.79 21.57 23.36
C ASN A 30 1.88 22.79 23.64
N TYR A 31 0.80 22.97 22.87
CA TYR A 31 -0.13 24.07 23.09
C TYR A 31 -0.83 23.93 24.45
N ASP A 32 -0.65 24.92 25.32
CA ASP A 32 -1.35 25.02 26.60
C ASP A 32 -2.37 26.18 26.56
N PRO A 33 -3.68 25.89 26.59
CA PRO A 33 -4.73 26.92 26.60
C PRO A 33 -4.63 27.87 27.80
N GLU A 34 -4.27 27.37 28.99
CA GLU A 34 -4.25 28.18 30.21
C GLU A 34 -3.05 29.14 30.20
N SER A 35 -1.87 28.67 29.80
CA SER A 35 -0.71 29.54 29.56
C SER A 35 -0.99 30.59 28.48
N TYR A 36 -1.69 30.24 27.41
CA TYR A 36 -2.06 31.17 26.34
C TYR A 36 -2.99 32.28 26.86
N VAL A 37 -4.04 31.93 27.59
CA VAL A 37 -5.00 32.91 28.15
C VAL A 37 -4.34 33.77 29.23
N THR A 38 -3.58 33.17 30.14
CA THR A 38 -2.88 33.93 31.20
C THR A 38 -1.90 34.93 30.60
N THR A 39 -1.12 34.53 29.61
CA THR A 39 -0.12 35.41 28.98
C THR A 39 -0.76 36.50 28.12
N HIS A 40 -1.83 36.19 27.37
CA HIS A 40 -2.46 37.14 26.48
C HIS A 40 -3.55 37.99 27.11
N CYS A 41 -4.23 37.54 28.18
CA CYS A 41 -5.32 38.28 28.81
C CYS A 41 -4.94 38.98 30.12
N SER A 42 -3.80 38.67 30.75
CA SER A 42 -3.45 39.25 32.07
C SER A 42 -3.31 40.78 32.06
N ASN A 43 -2.94 41.36 30.92
CA ASN A 43 -2.65 42.79 30.77
C ASN A 43 -3.66 43.52 29.85
N LEU A 44 -4.82 42.90 29.54
CA LEU A 44 -5.78 43.46 28.60
C LEU A 44 -6.98 44.13 29.27
N SER A 45 -7.45 45.20 28.65
CA SER A 45 -8.74 45.81 28.95
C SER A 45 -9.91 44.94 28.45
N GLU A 46 -11.10 45.14 29.01
CA GLU A 46 -12.32 44.43 28.59
C GLU A 46 -12.58 44.54 27.07
N LYS A 47 -12.29 45.72 26.49
CA LYS A 47 -12.46 45.98 25.06
C LYS A 47 -11.51 45.14 24.21
N GLU A 48 -10.27 44.99 24.65
CA GLU A 48 -9.25 44.17 23.96
C GLU A 48 -9.56 42.68 24.10
N ILE A 49 -10.04 42.24 25.26
CA ILE A 49 -10.50 40.85 25.47
C ILE A 49 -11.67 40.54 24.52
N ARG A 50 -12.65 41.44 24.39
CA ARG A 50 -13.77 41.27 23.47
C ARG A 50 -13.31 41.17 22.02
N HIS A 51 -12.35 42.00 21.63
CA HIS A 51 -11.76 41.98 20.30
C HIS A 51 -10.97 40.69 20.04
N LEU A 52 -10.18 40.23 21.01
CA LEU A 52 -9.48 38.93 20.96
C LEU A 52 -10.48 37.78 20.76
N CYS A 53 -11.58 37.75 21.52
CA CYS A 53 -12.61 36.73 21.36
C CYS A 53 -13.21 36.74 19.94
N MET A 54 -13.55 37.93 19.41
CA MET A 54 -14.06 38.05 18.04
C MET A 54 -13.03 37.57 17.00
N HIS A 55 -11.76 37.92 17.18
CA HIS A 55 -10.68 37.46 16.30
C HIS A 55 -10.46 35.94 16.37
N LEU A 56 -10.49 35.34 17.56
CA LEU A 56 -10.37 33.89 17.70
C LEU A 56 -11.54 33.14 17.04
N VAL A 57 -12.75 33.69 17.12
CA VAL A 57 -13.93 33.12 16.43
C VAL A 57 -13.78 33.23 14.91
N SER A 58 -13.33 34.36 14.38
CA SER A 58 -13.10 34.51 12.94
C SER A 58 -11.95 33.61 12.45
N LEU A 59 -10.88 33.49 13.23
CA LEU A 59 -9.75 32.62 12.95
C LEU A 59 -10.14 31.15 12.95
N LYS A 60 -10.97 30.70 13.92
CA LYS A 60 -11.56 29.36 13.94
C LYS A 60 -12.35 29.08 12.67
N LYS A 61 -13.20 30.03 12.24
CA LYS A 61 -13.99 29.91 11.01
C LYS A 61 -13.09 29.81 9.76
N ALA A 62 -12.07 30.66 9.67
CA ALA A 62 -11.11 30.65 8.56
C ALA A 62 -10.32 29.33 8.52
N SER A 63 -9.89 28.81 9.69
CA SER A 63 -9.21 27.51 9.77
C SER A 63 -10.08 26.35 9.30
N ALA A 64 -11.36 26.33 9.70
CA ALA A 64 -12.29 25.28 9.27
C ALA A 64 -12.53 25.32 7.76
N GLU A 65 -12.64 26.53 7.20
CA GLU A 65 -12.82 26.73 5.77
C GLU A 65 -11.58 26.33 4.96
N GLU A 66 -10.37 26.63 5.47
CA GLU A 66 -9.12 26.20 4.82
C GLU A 66 -8.96 24.67 4.84
N MET A 67 -9.28 24.04 5.97
CA MET A 67 -9.31 22.58 6.08
C MET A 67 -10.29 21.98 5.06
N ARG A 68 -11.48 22.56 4.94
CA ARG A 68 -12.49 22.16 3.97
C ARG A 68 -11.93 22.26 2.55
N LYS A 69 -11.40 23.42 2.14
CA LYS A 69 -10.81 23.62 0.81
C LYS A 69 -9.71 22.62 0.51
N SER A 70 -8.82 22.37 1.47
CA SER A 70 -7.75 21.38 1.34
C SER A 70 -8.31 19.97 1.08
N VAL A 71 -9.35 19.54 1.81
CA VAL A 71 -9.99 18.23 1.58
C VAL A 71 -10.64 18.17 0.20
N TYR A 72 -11.41 19.20 -0.18
CA TYR A 72 -12.09 19.23 -1.47
C TYR A 72 -11.13 19.24 -2.67
N ALA A 73 -10.02 20.00 -2.57
CA ALA A 73 -9.01 20.05 -3.62
C ALA A 73 -8.38 18.67 -3.90
N ASN A 74 -8.21 17.86 -2.85
CA ASN A 74 -7.64 16.51 -2.95
C ASN A 74 -8.68 15.41 -3.19
N TYR A 75 -9.98 15.72 -3.08
CA TYR A 75 -11.04 14.72 -3.19
C TYR A 75 -11.05 14.02 -4.55
N ALA A 76 -10.88 14.77 -5.64
CA ALA A 76 -10.84 14.19 -6.99
C ALA A 76 -9.65 13.24 -7.16
N SER A 77 -8.48 13.60 -6.65
CA SER A 77 -7.28 12.73 -6.65
C SER A 77 -7.52 11.47 -5.83
N PHE A 78 -8.08 11.59 -4.63
CA PHE A 78 -8.42 10.44 -3.79
C PHE A 78 -9.36 9.46 -4.50
N ILE A 79 -10.48 9.96 -5.04
CA ILE A 79 -11.45 9.11 -5.77
C ILE A 79 -10.82 8.44 -6.99
N ARG A 80 -10.00 9.18 -7.74
CA ARG A 80 -9.30 8.63 -8.92
C ARG A 80 -8.34 7.53 -8.52
N THR A 81 -7.47 7.79 -7.54
CA THR A 81 -6.52 6.79 -7.05
C THR A 81 -7.22 5.58 -6.45
N SER A 82 -8.31 5.77 -5.69
CA SER A 82 -9.10 4.65 -5.18
C SER A 82 -9.71 3.79 -6.30
N ARG A 83 -10.16 4.41 -7.39
CA ARG A 83 -10.65 3.67 -8.57
C ARG A 83 -9.52 2.91 -9.27
N GLU A 84 -8.39 3.56 -9.50
CA GLU A 84 -7.21 2.91 -10.09
C GLU A 84 -6.77 1.69 -9.24
N ILE A 85 -6.82 1.79 -7.91
CA ILE A 85 -6.58 0.65 -7.01
C ILE A 85 -7.60 -0.47 -7.21
N SER A 86 -8.91 -0.15 -7.28
CA SER A 86 -9.95 -1.16 -7.50
C SER A 86 -9.84 -1.85 -8.87
N ASP A 87 -9.47 -1.11 -9.91
CA ASP A 87 -9.25 -1.66 -11.25
C ASP A 87 -8.06 -2.65 -11.23
N LEU A 88 -6.94 -2.27 -10.61
CA LEU A 88 -5.78 -3.14 -10.42
C LEU A 88 -6.11 -4.40 -9.60
N GLU A 89 -6.92 -4.27 -8.54
CA GLU A 89 -7.40 -5.42 -7.76
C GLU A 89 -8.22 -6.39 -8.62
N GLY A 90 -9.04 -5.87 -9.54
CA GLY A 90 -9.79 -6.66 -10.51
C GLY A 90 -8.88 -7.39 -11.52
N GLU A 91 -7.88 -6.70 -12.04
CA GLU A 91 -6.87 -7.28 -12.93
C GLU A 91 -6.08 -8.41 -12.26
N LEU A 92 -5.69 -8.23 -10.99
CA LEU A 92 -5.00 -9.25 -10.20
C LEU A 92 -5.85 -10.52 -10.02
N VAL A 93 -7.14 -10.35 -9.73
CA VAL A 93 -8.09 -11.49 -9.63
C VAL A 93 -8.22 -12.20 -10.99
N SER A 94 -8.28 -11.46 -12.09
CA SER A 94 -8.31 -12.03 -13.44
C SER A 94 -7.04 -12.84 -13.74
N LEU A 95 -5.86 -12.30 -13.42
CA LEU A 95 -4.58 -12.98 -13.58
C LEU A 95 -4.51 -14.27 -12.76
N LYS A 96 -4.95 -14.23 -11.49
CA LYS A 96 -5.04 -15.41 -10.63
C LYS A 96 -5.89 -16.50 -11.29
N ASN A 97 -7.09 -16.14 -11.76
CA ASN A 97 -7.99 -17.11 -12.40
C ASN A 97 -7.38 -17.72 -13.67
N LEU A 98 -6.68 -16.91 -14.47
CA LEU A 98 -5.98 -17.40 -15.65
C LEU A 98 -4.86 -18.38 -15.29
N LEU A 99 -4.06 -18.06 -14.27
CA LEU A 99 -2.99 -18.95 -13.81
C LEU A 99 -3.55 -20.27 -13.27
N SER A 100 -4.59 -20.22 -12.43
CA SER A 100 -5.28 -21.43 -11.95
C SER A 100 -5.86 -22.26 -13.09
N SER A 101 -6.47 -21.62 -14.09
CA SER A 101 -6.99 -22.33 -15.27
C SER A 101 -5.87 -23.02 -16.05
N ARG A 102 -4.72 -22.36 -16.25
CA ARG A 102 -3.56 -22.94 -16.93
C ARG A 102 -2.96 -24.09 -16.13
N ALA A 103 -2.80 -23.94 -14.82
CA ALA A 103 -2.32 -24.99 -13.94
C ALA A 103 -3.23 -26.23 -14.02
N ASN A 104 -4.55 -26.05 -13.98
CA ASN A 104 -5.51 -27.15 -14.12
C ASN A 104 -5.38 -27.88 -15.47
N ILE A 105 -5.18 -27.14 -16.57
CA ILE A 105 -4.96 -27.74 -17.90
C ILE A 105 -3.66 -28.54 -17.91
N ILE A 106 -2.57 -27.98 -17.38
CA ILE A 106 -1.27 -28.68 -17.30
C ILE A 106 -1.40 -29.95 -16.46
N HIS A 107 -2.06 -29.88 -15.30
CA HIS A 107 -2.33 -31.05 -14.47
C HIS A 107 -3.17 -32.09 -15.22
N SER A 108 -4.23 -31.68 -15.91
CA SER A 108 -5.05 -32.59 -16.71
C SER A 108 -4.30 -33.24 -17.86
N ILE A 109 -3.38 -32.52 -18.51
CA ILE A 109 -2.54 -33.08 -19.57
C ILE A 109 -1.51 -34.04 -18.96
N ALA A 110 -0.85 -33.66 -17.87
CA ALA A 110 0.09 -34.53 -17.18
C ALA A 110 -0.55 -35.83 -16.70
N ASP A 111 -1.79 -35.75 -16.21
CA ASP A 111 -2.58 -36.92 -15.80
C ASP A 111 -3.07 -37.75 -17.00
N GLY A 112 -3.51 -37.10 -18.08
CA GLY A 112 -3.92 -37.77 -19.32
C GLY A 112 -2.76 -38.49 -20.04
N VAL A 113 -1.58 -37.88 -20.10
CA VAL A 113 -0.35 -38.48 -20.66
C VAL A 113 0.10 -39.69 -19.82
N ARG A 114 -0.06 -39.65 -18.49
CA ARG A 114 0.15 -40.82 -17.63
C ARG A 114 -0.79 -41.97 -18.00
N VAL A 115 -2.05 -41.68 -18.33
CA VAL A 115 -3.04 -42.71 -18.72
C VAL A 115 -2.80 -43.25 -20.13
N GLU A 116 -2.44 -42.42 -21.10
CA GLU A 116 -2.11 -42.89 -22.47
C GLU A 116 -0.83 -43.74 -22.52
N SER A 117 0.16 -43.42 -21.68
CA SER A 117 1.36 -44.25 -21.53
C SER A 117 1.08 -45.62 -20.89
N LEU A 118 -0.04 -45.77 -20.17
CA LEU A 118 -0.55 -47.05 -19.67
C LEU A 118 -1.36 -47.83 -20.73
N ASN A 119 -1.94 -47.14 -21.71
CA ASN A 119 -2.76 -47.76 -22.76
C ASN A 119 -1.91 -48.26 -23.96
N ASP A 120 -0.69 -47.78 -24.14
CA ASP A 120 0.30 -48.31 -25.11
C ASP A 120 1.05 -49.56 -24.57
N ARG A 121 0.64 -50.08 -23.40
CA ARG A 121 1.21 -51.27 -22.74
C ARG A 121 0.31 -52.50 -22.82
N THR A 122 -0.51 -52.63 -23.86
CA THR A 122 -1.19 -53.89 -24.20
C THR A 122 -0.65 -54.50 -25.48
N ASP A 123 0.63 -54.86 -25.49
CA ASP A 123 1.14 -56.13 -26.03
C ASP A 123 2.62 -56.28 -25.64
N TYR A 124 3.05 -57.49 -25.32
CA TYR A 124 4.42 -57.90 -24.94
C TYR A 124 4.90 -57.60 -23.50
N GLY A 125 4.91 -58.67 -22.70
CA GLY A 125 6.04 -58.95 -21.82
C GLY A 125 5.88 -58.49 -20.38
N GLU A 126 5.73 -59.47 -19.49
CA GLU A 126 5.91 -59.36 -18.05
C GLU A 126 7.27 -58.72 -17.72
N ASP A 127 7.28 -57.42 -17.45
CA ASP A 127 8.26 -56.76 -16.57
C ASP A 127 7.63 -55.46 -16.06
N ALA A 128 6.99 -55.57 -14.90
CA ALA A 128 6.46 -54.47 -14.14
C ALA A 128 7.61 -53.60 -13.60
N VAL A 129 8.06 -52.63 -14.40
CA VAL A 129 8.82 -51.49 -13.86
C VAL A 129 7.85 -50.62 -13.06
N ASN A 130 7.89 -50.80 -11.73
CA ASN A 130 7.26 -49.96 -10.72
C ASN A 130 7.53 -48.48 -11.01
N PHE A 131 6.53 -47.76 -11.51
CA PHE A 131 6.61 -46.32 -11.79
C PHE A 131 5.91 -45.46 -10.71
N GLU A 132 5.33 -46.09 -9.69
CA GLU A 132 4.67 -45.38 -8.58
C GLU A 132 5.63 -44.91 -7.48
N ASP A 133 6.95 -45.12 -7.62
CA ASP A 133 7.94 -44.76 -6.59
C ASP A 133 9.15 -44.00 -7.17
N ARG A 134 8.97 -43.27 -8.29
CA ARG A 134 10.04 -42.44 -8.84
C ARG A 134 10.23 -41.23 -7.93
N GLU A 135 11.34 -41.20 -7.18
CA GLU A 135 11.72 -40.07 -6.33
C GLU A 135 11.52 -38.75 -7.09
N PRO A 136 10.82 -37.76 -6.50
CA PRO A 136 10.54 -36.50 -7.17
C PRO A 136 11.85 -35.88 -7.63
N THR A 137 11.91 -35.60 -8.93
CA THR A 137 13.10 -35.08 -9.60
C THR A 137 13.47 -33.76 -8.93
N LYS A 138 14.74 -33.37 -9.00
CA LYS A 138 15.20 -32.09 -8.46
C LYS A 138 14.36 -30.90 -8.96
N ILE A 139 13.87 -30.98 -10.20
CA ILE A 139 13.00 -29.97 -10.80
C ILE A 139 11.60 -29.97 -10.18
N ASP A 140 11.05 -31.15 -9.85
CA ASP A 140 9.70 -31.29 -9.28
C ASP A 140 9.66 -30.69 -7.87
N LYS A 141 10.70 -30.96 -7.06
CA LYS A 141 10.85 -30.37 -5.73
C LYS A 141 11.01 -28.85 -5.79
N TRP A 142 11.78 -28.35 -6.75
CA TRP A 142 11.96 -26.91 -6.95
C TRP A 142 10.65 -26.25 -7.40
N LEU A 143 9.90 -26.86 -8.33
CA LEU A 143 8.61 -26.34 -8.81
C LEU A 143 7.60 -26.21 -7.66
N SER A 144 7.51 -27.22 -6.78
CA SER A 144 6.60 -27.18 -5.63
C SER A 144 6.94 -26.01 -4.69
N GLN A 145 8.22 -25.84 -4.34
CA GLN A 145 8.66 -24.74 -3.48
C GLN A 145 8.41 -23.38 -4.15
N TYR A 146 8.75 -23.25 -5.42
CA TYR A 146 8.57 -22.03 -6.20
C TYR A 146 7.10 -21.59 -6.26
N LEU A 147 6.17 -22.53 -6.44
CA LEU A 147 4.74 -22.23 -6.48
C LEU A 147 4.20 -21.80 -5.11
N GLU A 148 4.65 -22.43 -4.03
CA GLU A 148 4.29 -22.03 -2.66
C GLU A 148 4.79 -20.61 -2.36
N ASP A 149 6.04 -20.31 -2.70
CA ASP A 149 6.64 -18.99 -2.47
C ASP A 149 5.93 -17.89 -3.30
N LEU A 150 5.62 -18.17 -4.57
CA LEU A 150 4.88 -17.24 -5.42
C LEU A 150 3.46 -16.99 -4.91
N GLU A 151 2.77 -18.03 -4.40
CA GLU A 151 1.43 -17.89 -3.83
C GLU A 151 1.43 -17.00 -2.58
N VAL A 152 2.43 -17.15 -1.70
CA VAL A 152 2.62 -16.30 -0.52
C VAL A 152 2.87 -14.85 -0.91
N LEU A 153 3.78 -14.60 -1.86
CA LEU A 153 4.11 -13.24 -2.32
C LEU A 153 2.91 -12.52 -2.94
N LEU A 154 2.08 -13.25 -3.70
CA LEU A 154 0.83 -12.73 -4.26
C LEU A 154 -0.22 -12.47 -3.18
N ALA A 155 -0.36 -13.37 -2.19
CA ALA A 155 -1.28 -13.18 -1.06
C ALA A 155 -0.90 -11.98 -0.19
N GLU A 156 0.40 -11.71 -0.01
CA GLU A 156 0.92 -10.57 0.75
C GLU A 156 0.98 -9.26 -0.06
N ARG A 157 0.54 -9.26 -1.32
CA ARG A 157 0.61 -8.10 -2.25
C ARG A 157 2.04 -7.56 -2.45
N ARG A 158 3.06 -8.42 -2.34
CA ARG A 158 4.47 -8.06 -2.55
C ARG A 158 4.82 -8.16 -4.03
N VAL A 159 4.23 -7.25 -4.83
CA VAL A 159 4.23 -7.31 -6.31
C VAL A 159 5.64 -7.32 -6.91
N GLU A 160 6.54 -6.47 -6.42
CA GLU A 160 7.92 -6.39 -6.94
C GLU A 160 8.68 -7.70 -6.72
N GLU A 161 8.45 -8.36 -5.58
CA GLU A 161 9.10 -9.62 -5.22
C GLU A 161 8.49 -10.80 -5.98
N ALA A 162 7.18 -10.78 -6.23
CA ALA A 162 6.50 -11.76 -7.07
C ALA A 162 6.98 -11.67 -8.54
N LEU A 163 7.22 -10.45 -9.05
CA LEU A 163 7.79 -10.24 -10.38
C LEU A 163 9.23 -10.74 -10.47
N ALA A 164 10.06 -10.47 -9.46
CA ALA A 164 11.42 -11.00 -9.41
C ALA A 164 11.46 -12.53 -9.34
N ALA A 165 10.54 -13.15 -8.59
CA ALA A 165 10.41 -14.60 -8.54
C ALA A 165 10.02 -15.19 -9.91
N LEU A 166 9.11 -14.52 -10.65
CA LEU A 166 8.74 -14.92 -12.01
C LEU A 166 9.92 -14.89 -12.99
N ASP A 167 10.76 -13.84 -12.92
CA ASP A 167 11.95 -13.73 -13.76
C ASP A 167 12.98 -14.85 -13.44
N GLU A 168 13.14 -15.20 -12.16
CA GLU A 168 13.98 -16.33 -11.74
C GLU A 168 13.43 -17.67 -12.26
N GLY A 169 12.11 -17.85 -12.23
CA GLY A 169 11.45 -19.03 -12.76
C GLY A 169 11.63 -19.20 -14.27
N ASP A 170 11.55 -18.10 -15.03
CA ASP A 170 11.81 -18.10 -16.48
C ASP A 170 13.27 -18.43 -16.79
N ASN A 171 14.24 -17.96 -16.00
CA ASN A 171 15.64 -18.30 -16.17
C ASN A 171 15.91 -19.80 -15.92
N VAL A 172 15.33 -20.37 -14.85
CA VAL A 172 15.48 -21.82 -14.55
C VAL A 172 14.84 -22.68 -15.64
N ALA A 173 13.70 -22.26 -16.21
CA ALA A 173 13.06 -22.95 -17.33
C ALA A 173 13.91 -22.89 -18.62
N GLU A 174 14.56 -21.75 -18.88
CA GLU A 174 15.50 -21.58 -19.99
C GLU A 174 16.78 -22.41 -19.84
N GLU A 175 17.29 -22.55 -18.61
CA GLU A 175 18.43 -23.42 -18.32
C GLU A 175 18.08 -24.91 -18.49
N ALA A 176 16.91 -25.33 -18.02
CA ALA A 176 16.43 -26.71 -18.20
C ALA A 176 16.29 -27.08 -19.69
N ARG A 177 15.82 -26.13 -20.53
CA ARG A 177 15.74 -26.31 -22.00
C ARG A 177 17.10 -26.46 -22.68
N ARG A 178 18.18 -25.91 -22.10
CA ARG A 178 19.54 -26.01 -22.65
C ARG A 178 20.25 -27.30 -22.27
N VAL A 179 19.87 -27.93 -21.16
CA VAL A 179 20.49 -29.16 -20.64
C VAL A 179 19.94 -30.42 -21.34
N ASP A 180 18.75 -30.34 -21.95
CA ASP A 180 18.06 -31.46 -22.62
C ASP A 180 18.34 -31.57 -24.14
N ARG A 181 19.32 -30.80 -24.67
CA ARG A 181 19.76 -30.82 -26.09
C ARG A 181 21.21 -31.27 -26.21
#